data_AF-A0A7C3NHS1-F1
#
_entry.id   AF-A0A7C3NHS1-F1
#
_cell.length_a   1.000
_cell.length_b   1.000
_cell.length_c   1.000
_cell.angle_alpha   90.00
_cell.angle_beta   90.00
_cell.angle_gamma   90.00
#
_symmetry.space_group_name_H-M   'P 1'
#
loop_
_entity.id
_entity.type
_entity.pdbx_description
1 polymer ?
#
loop_
_entity_poly.entity_id
_entity_poly.type
_entity_poly.pdbx_seq_one_letter_code
_entity_poly.pdbx_strand_id
1 'polypeptide(L)'
;MPVEATLDDYESIIQAVLEDMQAKVYIYRHNNPYVVVVAVIQRQHWLVIFGLNGLMESAYVVERPEHYLNQSAFELLGLLGEVMNE
;
A
#
# COMPACT_ATOMS: atom_id res chain seq x y z
N MET A 1 14.29 8.92 -0.37
CA MET A 1 15.35 7.90 -0.49
C MET A 1 16.68 8.60 -0.78
N PRO A 2 17.84 7.94 -0.55
CA PRO A 2 19.15 8.47 -0.94
C PRO A 2 19.21 8.82 -2.43
N VAL A 3 20.13 9.69 -2.82
CA VAL A 3 20.31 10.11 -4.23
C VAL A 3 20.81 8.96 -5.09
N GLU A 4 21.47 7.99 -4.48
CA GLU A 4 22.03 6.79 -5.10
C GLU A 4 21.01 5.64 -5.18
N ALA A 5 19.78 5.83 -4.69
CA ALA A 5 18.74 4.80 -4.74
C ALA A 5 18.40 4.43 -6.19
N THR A 6 18.40 3.12 -6.45
CA THR A 6 18.11 2.54 -7.74
C THR A 6 16.62 2.21 -7.88
N LEU A 7 16.22 1.82 -9.10
CA LEU A 7 14.89 1.25 -9.33
C LEU A 7 14.73 -0.07 -8.56
N ASP A 8 15.78 -0.90 -8.50
CA ASP A 8 15.76 -2.17 -7.78
C ASP A 8 15.55 -1.96 -6.27
N ASP A 9 16.12 -0.90 -5.69
CA ASP A 9 15.88 -0.54 -4.28
C ASP A 9 14.40 -0.18 -4.05
N TYR A 10 13.82 0.56 -4.99
CA TYR A 10 12.41 0.93 -4.94
C TYR A 10 11.48 -0.29 -5.08
N GLU A 11 11.76 -1.17 -6.05
CA GLU A 11 11.01 -2.41 -6.25
C GLU A 11 11.12 -3.34 -5.04
N SER A 12 12.30 -3.43 -4.43
CA SER A 12 12.52 -4.21 -3.21
C SER A 12 11.66 -3.69 -2.03
N ILE A 13 11.48 -2.38 -1.92
CA ILE A 13 10.59 -1.80 -0.90
C ILE A 13 9.13 -2.16 -1.21
N ILE A 14 8.69 -2.06 -2.46
CA ILE A 14 7.34 -2.44 -2.85
C ILE A 14 7.09 -3.92 -2.53
N GLN A 15 8.02 -4.81 -2.87
CA GLN A 15 7.94 -6.23 -2.53
C GLN A 15 7.84 -6.44 -1.02
N ALA A 16 8.66 -5.74 -0.23
CA ALA A 16 8.59 -5.82 1.23
C ALA A 16 7.22 -5.37 1.80
N VAL A 17 6.55 -4.40 1.18
CA VAL A 17 5.16 -4.03 1.54
C VAL A 17 4.18 -5.17 1.24
N LEU A 18 4.35 -5.85 0.09
CA LEU A 18 3.45 -6.92 -0.37
C LEU A 18 3.71 -8.28 0.30
N GLU A 19 4.85 -8.44 0.96
CA GLU A 19 5.19 -9.63 1.74
C GLU A 19 4.89 -9.44 3.24
N ASP A 20 4.62 -8.21 3.67
CA ASP A 20 4.25 -7.93 5.06
C ASP A 20 2.81 -8.40 5.34
N MET A 21 2.69 -9.57 5.96
CA MET A 21 1.39 -10.13 6.36
C MET A 21 0.60 -9.26 7.35
N GLN A 22 1.25 -8.28 7.99
CA GLN A 22 0.61 -7.30 8.87
C GLN A 22 0.28 -5.99 8.14
N ALA A 23 0.57 -5.88 6.84
CA ALA A 23 0.15 -4.76 6.03
C ALA A 23 -1.37 -4.65 6.03
N LYS A 24 -1.89 -3.42 6.12
CA LYS A 24 -3.33 -3.17 6.06
C LYS A 24 -3.78 -3.05 4.62
N VAL A 25 -4.87 -3.72 4.28
CA VAL A 25 -5.47 -3.70 2.95
C VAL A 25 -6.77 -2.93 3.00
N TYR A 26 -6.93 -1.98 2.08
CA TYR A 26 -8.10 -1.14 1.92
C TYR A 26 -8.66 -1.26 0.50
N ILE A 27 -9.96 -1.04 0.34
CA ILE A 27 -10.54 -0.62 -0.93
C ILE A 27 -10.70 0.91 -0.92
N TYR A 28 -10.13 1.55 -1.92
CA TYR A 28 -10.37 2.96 -2.22
C TYR A 28 -11.41 3.09 -3.32
N ARG A 29 -12.57 3.66 -3.00
CA ARG A 29 -13.70 3.83 -3.92
C ARG A 29 -13.65 5.22 -4.56
N HIS A 30 -12.99 5.36 -5.71
CA HIS A 30 -12.95 6.63 -6.45
C HIS A 30 -13.14 6.44 -7.97
N ASN A 31 -14.35 6.69 -8.46
CA ASN A 31 -14.83 6.34 -9.81
C ASN A 31 -14.72 4.85 -10.12
N ASN A 32 -13.50 4.30 -10.12
CA ASN A 32 -13.18 2.88 -10.11
C ASN A 32 -12.63 2.46 -8.74
N PRO A 33 -12.83 1.20 -8.31
CA PRO A 33 -12.24 0.70 -7.09
C PRO A 33 -10.74 0.44 -7.27
N TYR A 34 -9.95 0.78 -6.27
CA TYR A 34 -8.53 0.43 -6.17
C TYR A 34 -8.27 -0.33 -4.88
N VAL A 35 -7.32 -1.26 -4.93
CA VAL A 35 -6.78 -1.91 -3.73
C VAL A 35 -5.60 -1.09 -3.24
N VAL A 36 -5.57 -0.82 -1.95
CA VAL A 36 -4.50 -0.05 -1.32
C VAL A 36 -3.89 -0.85 -0.19
N VAL A 37 -2.58 -1.09 -0.26
CA VAL A 37 -1.81 -1.82 0.75
C VAL A 37 -0.91 -0.85 1.48
N VAL A 38 -0.95 -0.88 2.81
CA VAL A 38 -0.22 0.05 3.68
C VAL A 38 0.60 -0.72 4.70
N ALA A 39 1.92 -0.49 4.68
CA ALA A 39 2.87 -1.10 5.61
C ALA A 39 3.89 -0.08 6.13
N VAL A 40 4.58 -0.43 7.22
CA VAL A 40 5.65 0.39 7.78
C VAL A 40 7.00 -0.23 7.41
N ILE A 41 7.66 0.33 6.40
CA ILE A 41 8.96 -0.13 5.92
C ILE A 41 9.99 0.95 6.22
N GLN A 42 11.09 0.58 6.88
CA GLN A 42 12.17 1.50 7.27
C GLN A 42 11.66 2.75 8.04
N ARG A 43 10.68 2.56 8.94
CA ARG A 43 10.02 3.63 9.74
C ARG A 43 9.20 4.63 8.92
N GLN A 44 8.90 4.33 7.67
CA GLN A 44 8.04 5.13 6.81
C GLN A 44 6.76 4.35 6.48
N HIS A 45 5.64 5.06 6.43
CA HIS A 45 4.38 4.47 5.98
C HIS A 45 4.38 4.48 4.46
N TRP A 46 4.47 3.30 3.89
CA TRP A 46 4.37 3.09 2.46
C TRP A 46 2.94 2.74 2.10
N LEU A 47 2.46 3.35 1.03
CA LEU A 47 1.15 3.13 0.47
C LEU A 47 1.33 2.71 -0.99
N VAL A 48 0.79 1.54 -1.34
CA VAL A 48 0.84 0.98 -2.69
C VAL A 48 -0.58 0.80 -3.20
N ILE A 49 -0.86 1.30 -4.40
CA ILE A 49 -2.17 1.30 -5.03
C ILE A 49 -2.16 0.37 -6.24
N PHE A 50 -3.16 -0.50 -6.33
CA PHE A 50 -3.40 -1.39 -7.47
C PHE A 50 -4.79 -1.19 -8.05
N GLY A 51 -4.89 -1.29 -9.36
CA GLY A 51 -6.17 -1.53 -10.01
C GLY A 51 -6.68 -2.94 -9.73
N LEU A 52 -7.99 -3.18 -9.89
CA LEU A 52 -8.58 -4.52 -9.73
C LEU A 52 -8.08 -5.55 -10.76
N ASN A 53 -7.37 -5.10 -11.81
CA ASN A 53 -6.68 -5.95 -12.76
C ASN A 53 -5.33 -6.47 -12.24
N GLY A 54 -4.92 -6.09 -11.01
CA GLY A 54 -3.64 -6.45 -10.42
C GLY A 54 -2.45 -5.60 -10.90
N LEU A 55 -2.68 -4.59 -11.74
CA LEU A 55 -1.63 -3.67 -12.14
C LEU A 55 -1.39 -2.64 -11.03
N MET A 56 -0.12 -2.42 -10.69
CA MET A 56 0.27 -1.35 -9.77
C MET A 56 0.08 0.00 -10.46
N GLU A 57 -0.68 0.88 -9.83
CA GLU A 57 -0.92 2.26 -10.29
C GLU A 57 0.12 3.22 -9.70
N SER A 58 0.42 3.09 -8.40
CA SER A 58 1.43 3.92 -7.74
C SER A 58 1.93 3.33 -6.42
N ALA A 59 3.12 3.74 -5.99
CA ALA A 59 3.63 3.49 -4.64
C ALA A 59 4.38 4.72 -4.10
N TYR A 60 4.05 5.16 -2.90
CA TYR A 60 4.69 6.33 -2.30
C TYR A 60 4.61 6.33 -0.77
N VAL A 61 5.49 7.13 -0.17
CA VAL A 61 5.48 7.39 1.27
C VAL A 61 4.38 8.39 1.59
N VAL A 62 3.56 8.08 2.58
CA VAL A 62 2.55 9.01 3.10
C VAL A 62 2.93 9.46 4.51
N GLU A 63 2.92 10.76 4.73
CA GLU A 63 3.04 11.31 6.08
C GLU A 63 1.67 11.29 6.75
N ARG A 64 1.61 10.77 7.98
CA ARG A 64 0.36 10.69 8.79
C ARG A 64 -0.76 9.96 8.03
N PRO A 65 -0.58 8.66 7.72
CA PRO A 65 -1.52 7.87 6.92
C PRO A 65 -2.97 7.95 7.43
N GLU A 66 -3.17 8.10 8.74
CA GLU A 66 -4.49 8.24 9.36
C GLU A 66 -5.31 9.40 8.79
N HIS A 67 -4.71 10.53 8.40
CA HIS A 67 -5.46 11.64 7.81
C HIS A 67 -5.89 11.36 6.37
N TYR A 68 -5.09 10.57 5.65
CA TYR A 68 -5.37 10.20 4.26
C TYR A 68 -6.38 9.05 4.19
N LEU A 69 -6.20 8.03 5.04
CA LEU A 69 -6.98 6.80 5.06
C LEU A 69 -8.28 6.89 5.86
N ASN A 70 -8.47 7.89 6.74
CA ASN A 70 -9.74 8.11 7.43
C ASN A 70 -10.79 8.84 6.57
N GLN A 71 -10.53 9.04 5.28
CA GLN A 71 -11.53 9.56 4.36
C GLN A 71 -12.58 8.48 4.07
N SER A 72 -13.84 8.88 3.93
CA SER A 72 -14.98 7.96 3.70
C SER A 72 -14.88 7.09 2.45
N ALA A 73 -13.95 7.40 1.55
CA ALA A 73 -13.69 6.62 0.35
C ALA A 73 -12.79 5.39 0.59
N PHE A 74 -12.13 5.29 1.74
CA PHE A 74 -11.31 4.14 2.11
C PHE A 74 -12.06 3.22 3.07
N GLU A 75 -12.14 1.95 2.69
CA GLU A 75 -12.76 0.89 3.48
C GLU A 75 -11.67 -0.13 3.84
N LEU A 76 -11.39 -0.34 5.13
CA LEU A 76 -10.43 -1.35 5.57
C LEU A 76 -11.02 -2.74 5.36
N LEU A 77 -10.34 -3.58 4.58
CA LEU A 77 -10.70 -4.97 4.38
C LEU A 77 -10.12 -5.87 5.48
N GLY A 78 -8.90 -5.60 5.93
CA GLY A 78 -8.21 -6.41 6.94
C GLY A 78 -6.69 -6.31 6.81
N LEU A 79 -6.00 -7.28 7.40
CA LEU A 79 -4.56 -7.49 7.19
C LEU A 79 -4.32 -8.29 5.91
N LEU A 80 -3.18 -8.09 5.26
CA LEU A 80 -2.82 -8.79 4.03
C LEU A 80 -2.84 -10.31 4.21
N GLY A 81 -2.31 -10.81 5.33
CA GLY A 81 -2.35 -12.22 5.66
C GLY A 81 -3.76 -12.77 5.91
N GLU A 82 -4.72 -11.93 6.31
CA GLU A 82 -6.12 -12.36 6.45
C GLU A 82 -6.76 -12.48 5.06
N VAL A 83 -6.60 -11.43 4.24
CA VAL A 83 -7.17 -11.36 2.88
C VAL A 83 -6.62 -12.44 1.94
N MET A 84 -5.35 -12.81 2.08
CA MET A 84 -4.75 -13.86 1.24
C MET A 84 -5.17 -15.29 1.61
N ASN A 85 -5.77 -15.49 2.78
CA ASN A 85 -6.15 -16.80 3.30
C ASN A 85 -7.68 -17.02 3.34
N GLU A 86 -8.46 -16.08 2.79
CA GLU A 86 -9.90 -16.25 2.49
C GLU A 86 -10.12 -17.01 1.17
#